data_AF-A0A365YCM2-F1
#
_entry.id   AF-A0A365YCM2-F1
#
_cell.length_a   1.000
_cell.length_b   1.000
_cell.length_c   1.000
_cell.angle_alpha   90.00
_cell.angle_beta   90.00
_cell.angle_gamma   90.00
#
_symmetry.space_group_name_H-M   'P 1'
#
loop_
_entity.id
_entity.type
_entity.pdbx_description
1 polymer ?
#
loop_
_entity_poly.entity_id
_entity_poly.type
_entity_poly.pdbx_seq_one_letter_code
_entity_poly.pdbx_strand_id
1 'polypeptide(L)'
;MIAQWGSEAAGQPSLVLWEDGRASGSDGCNRLMGSWSREGDGYLFSQMASTMMYCQGVDTWLSRLASARQVDGQLVISDAQGRQIGRLAPLES
;
A
#
# COMPACT_ATOMS: atom_id res chain seq x y z
N MET A 1 13.89 -6.33 0.30
CA MET A 1 12.83 -5.41 -0.17
C MET A 1 13.33 -4.72 -1.43
N ILE A 2 12.46 -4.44 -2.40
CA ILE A 2 12.82 -3.66 -3.60
C ILE A 2 12.35 -2.22 -3.53
N ALA A 3 11.29 -1.93 -2.77
CA ALA A 3 10.72 -0.59 -2.69
C ALA A 3 9.85 -0.43 -1.45
N GLN A 4 9.76 0.81 -0.98
CA GLN A 4 8.92 1.21 0.14
C GLN A 4 8.38 2.63 -0.07
N TRP A 5 7.14 2.83 0.35
CA TRP A 5 6.46 4.12 0.36
C TRP A 5 5.64 4.31 1.64
N GLY A 6 5.38 5.57 1.97
CA GLY A 6 4.66 5.97 3.17
C GLY A 6 5.58 6.12 4.38
N SER A 7 5.01 5.97 5.57
CA SER A 7 5.72 6.18 6.84
C SER A 7 5.41 5.06 7.83
N GLU A 8 6.41 4.69 8.64
CA GLU A 8 6.25 3.72 9.73
C GLU A 8 5.73 4.37 11.03
N ALA A 9 5.48 5.68 11.03
CA ALA A 9 4.91 6.37 12.18
C ALA A 9 3.49 5.87 12.48
N ALA A 10 3.11 5.91 13.77
CA ALA A 10 1.80 5.46 14.22
C ALA A 10 0.67 6.23 13.51
N GLY A 11 -0.35 5.51 13.04
CA GLY A 11 -1.47 6.09 12.30
C GLY A 11 -1.19 6.37 10.82
N GLN A 12 0.06 6.20 10.35
CA GLN A 12 0.42 6.47 8.96
C GLN A 12 0.40 5.20 8.09
N PRO A 13 -0.05 5.33 6.83
CA PRO A 13 -0.02 4.23 5.90
C PRO A 13 1.39 4.00 5.33
N SER A 14 1.73 2.74 5.08
CA SER A 14 2.98 2.33 4.44
C SER A 14 2.80 1.07 3.61
N LEU A 15 3.67 0.90 2.62
CA LEU A 15 3.70 -0.25 1.74
C LEU A 15 5.14 -0.61 1.39
N VAL A 16 5.45 -1.89 1.47
CA VAL A 16 6.76 -2.48 1.17
C VAL A 16 6.56 -3.61 0.15
N LEU A 17 7.36 -3.59 -0.91
CA LEU A 17 7.40 -4.64 -1.92
C LEU A 17 8.70 -5.44 -1.78
N TRP A 18 8.58 -6.76 -1.80
CA TRP A 18 9.69 -7.69 -1.67
C TRP A 18 10.03 -8.34 -3.01
N GLU A 19 11.30 -8.74 -3.20
CA GLU A 19 11.78 -9.29 -4.48
C GLU A 19 11.11 -10.63 -4.84
N ASP A 20 10.65 -11.37 -3.83
CA ASP A 20 9.95 -12.64 -3.95
C ASP A 20 8.45 -12.49 -4.27
N GLY A 21 8.00 -11.29 -4.62
CA GLY A 21 6.61 -11.00 -4.98
C GLY A 21 5.69 -10.82 -3.77
N ARG A 22 6.21 -10.77 -2.53
CA ARG A 22 5.39 -10.44 -1.35
C ARG A 22 5.19 -8.93 -1.21
N ALA A 23 4.00 -8.54 -0.75
CA ALA A 23 3.67 -7.18 -0.33
C ALA A 23 3.35 -7.19 1.16
N SER A 24 3.81 -6.18 1.88
CA SER A 24 3.47 -5.95 3.29
C SER A 24 3.25 -4.47 3.54
N GLY A 25 2.48 -4.11 4.57
CA GLY A 25 2.26 -2.70 4.87
C GLY A 25 1.42 -2.47 6.12
N SER A 26 1.04 -1.22 6.30
CA SER A 26 0.11 -0.75 7.31
C SER A 26 -0.84 0.23 6.66
N ASP A 27 -2.14 0.17 6.96
CA ASP A 27 -3.06 1.27 6.60
C ASP A 27 -3.14 2.36 7.69
N GLY A 28 -2.20 2.34 8.64
CA GLY A 28 -2.17 3.21 9.82
C GLY A 28 -2.77 2.55 11.06
N CYS A 29 -3.65 1.57 10.91
CA CYS A 29 -4.25 0.81 12.01
C CYS A 29 -4.01 -0.69 11.86
N ASN A 30 -4.22 -1.22 10.67
CA ASN A 30 -4.19 -2.62 10.31
C ASN A 30 -2.92 -2.99 9.56
N ARG A 31 -2.39 -4.17 9.86
CA ARG A 31 -1.29 -4.77 9.09
C ARG A 31 -1.85 -5.35 7.81
N LEU A 32 -1.16 -5.07 6.70
CA LEU A 32 -1.47 -5.55 5.36
C LEU A 32 -0.42 -6.57 4.92
N MET A 33 -0.87 -7.63 4.25
CA MET A 33 -0.01 -8.63 3.63
C MET A 33 -0.66 -9.24 2.41
N GLY A 34 0.14 -9.60 1.42
CA GLY A 34 -0.34 -10.27 0.22
C GLY A 34 0.78 -10.41 -0.80
N SER A 35 0.42 -10.45 -2.07
CA SER A 35 1.36 -10.60 -3.17
C SER A 35 1.23 -9.45 -4.15
N TRP A 36 2.32 -9.13 -4.83
CA TRP A 36 2.35 -8.16 -5.92
C TRP A 36 2.99 -8.75 -7.18
N SER A 37 2.60 -8.20 -8.32
CA SER A 37 3.25 -8.43 -9.60
C SER A 37 3.36 -7.12 -10.37
N ARG A 38 4.25 -7.09 -11.37
CA ARG A 38 4.40 -5.94 -12.26
C ARG A 38 3.44 -6.09 -13.44
N GLU A 39 2.68 -5.03 -13.73
CA GLU A 39 1.83 -4.94 -14.92
C GLU A 39 2.16 -3.65 -15.67
N GLY A 40 2.88 -3.76 -16.79
CA GLY A 40 3.38 -2.60 -17.52
C GLY A 40 4.25 -1.70 -16.63
N ASP A 41 3.81 -0.47 -16.46
CA ASP A 41 4.43 0.55 -15.60
C ASP A 41 3.94 0.53 -14.15
N GLY A 42 2.97 -0.32 -13.82
CA GLY A 42 2.32 -0.39 -12.52
C GLY A 42 2.60 -1.66 -11.72
N TYR A 43 1.96 -1.71 -10.56
CA TYR A 43 1.96 -2.82 -9.61
C TYR A 43 0.52 -3.29 -9.43
N LEU A 44 0.31 -4.60 -9.53
CA LEU A 44 -0.95 -5.25 -9.19
C LEU A 44 -0.81 -5.99 -7.87
N PHE A 45 -1.85 -5.93 -7.05
CA PHE A 45 -1.90 -6.60 -5.76
C PHE A 45 -2.95 -7.70 -5.76
N SER A 46 -2.62 -8.82 -5.15
CA SER A 46 -3.48 -9.99 -5.09
C SER A 46 -3.35 -10.69 -3.75
N GLN A 47 -4.36 -11.46 -3.38
CA GLN A 47 -4.40 -12.19 -2.10
C GLN A 47 -4.13 -11.27 -0.89
N MET A 48 -4.61 -10.03 -0.97
CA MET A 48 -4.45 -9.06 0.10
C MET A 48 -5.31 -9.45 1.30
N ALA A 49 -4.66 -9.51 2.46
CA ALA A 49 -5.28 -9.71 3.75
C ALA A 49 -4.91 -8.55 4.68
N SER A 50 -5.84 -8.18 5.55
CA SER A 50 -5.64 -7.19 6.60
C SER A 50 -6.11 -7.72 7.95
N THR A 51 -5.53 -7.17 9.03
CA THR A 51 -6.15 -7.31 10.34
C THR A 51 -7.46 -6.52 10.40
N MET A 52 -8.32 -6.81 11.38
CA MET A 52 -9.59 -6.11 11.61
C MET A 52 -9.59 -5.34 12.94
N MET A 53 -8.52 -4.57 13.18
CA MET A 53 -8.43 -3.65 14.32
C MET A 53 -9.21 -2.37 14.02
N TYR A 54 -9.80 -1.81 15.08
CA TYR A 54 -10.41 -0.50 15.05
C TYR A 54 -9.50 0.50 15.78
N CYS A 55 -9.10 1.56 15.08
CA CYS A 55 -8.32 2.66 15.65
C CYS A 55 -9.11 3.95 15.46
N GLN A 56 -9.45 4.61 16.57
CA GLN A 56 -10.22 5.84 16.52
C GLN A 56 -9.42 6.94 15.80
N GLY A 57 -10.03 7.57 14.80
CA GLY A 57 -9.44 8.69 14.07
C GLY A 57 -8.44 8.32 12.97
N VAL A 58 -8.27 7.03 12.65
CA VAL A 58 -7.39 6.56 11.56
C VAL A 58 -8.24 6.21 10.34
N ASP A 59 -7.91 6.80 9.18
CA ASP A 59 -8.51 6.41 7.89
C ASP A 59 -7.73 5.23 7.30
N THR A 60 -8.37 4.06 7.29
CA THR A 60 -7.82 2.79 6.81
C THR A 60 -7.93 2.63 5.29
N TRP A 61 -7.96 3.73 4.52
CA TRP A 61 -8.17 3.71 3.07
C TRP A 61 -7.25 2.75 2.32
N LEU A 62 -6.00 2.57 2.77
CA LEU A 62 -5.02 1.71 2.10
C LEU A 62 -5.43 0.23 2.14
N SER A 63 -6.26 -0.22 3.08
CA SER A 63 -6.81 -1.59 3.09
C SER A 63 -7.59 -1.95 1.82
N ARG A 64 -8.00 -0.96 1.01
CA ARG A 64 -8.72 -1.17 -0.27
C ARG A 64 -7.80 -1.24 -1.49
N LEU A 65 -6.49 -1.25 -1.32
CA LEU A 65 -5.52 -1.27 -2.42
C LEU A 65 -5.73 -2.48 -3.34
N ALA A 66 -5.67 -2.24 -4.65
CA ALA A 66 -5.70 -3.29 -5.66
C ALA A 66 -4.63 -3.09 -6.73
N SER A 67 -4.30 -1.84 -7.06
CA SER A 67 -3.20 -1.51 -7.97
C SER A 67 -2.51 -0.21 -7.57
N ALA A 68 -1.30 -0.03 -8.07
CA ALA A 68 -0.54 1.20 -7.88
C ALA A 68 0.28 1.57 -9.11
N ARG A 69 0.53 2.87 -9.30
CA ARG A 69 1.48 3.39 -10.29
C ARG A 69 2.37 4.43 -9.65
N GLN A 70 3.63 4.47 -10.07
CA GLN A 70 4.54 5.52 -9.63
C GLN A 70 4.39 6.75 -10.53
N VAL A 71 4.10 7.90 -9.93
CA VAL A 71 3.95 9.19 -10.63
C VAL A 71 4.71 10.24 -9.82
N ASP A 72 5.70 10.89 -10.44
CA ASP A 72 6.53 11.92 -9.80
C ASP A 72 7.16 11.48 -8.47
N GLY A 73 7.64 10.23 -8.42
CA GLY A 73 8.22 9.62 -7.22
C GLY A 73 7.20 9.13 -6.19
N GLN A 74 5.95 9.57 -6.25
CA GLN A 74 4.87 9.12 -5.38
C GLN A 74 4.21 7.84 -5.90
N LEU A 75 3.69 7.03 -4.99
CA LEU A 75 2.91 5.85 -5.33
C LEU A 75 1.41 6.17 -5.29
N VAL A 76 0.77 6.20 -6.45
CA VAL A 76 -0.67 6.44 -6.61
C VAL A 76 -1.42 5.11 -6.47
N ILE A 77 -2.30 5.00 -5.48
CA ILE A 77 -3.03 3.77 -5.16
C ILE A 77 -4.45 3.84 -5.70
N SER A 78 -4.89 2.74 -6.31
CA SER A 78 -6.28 2.57 -6.77
C SER A 78 -6.94 1.35 -6.14
N ASP A 79 -8.26 1.41 -5.98
CA ASP A 79 -9.10 0.29 -5.54
C ASP A 79 -9.39 -0.70 -6.68
N ALA A 80 -10.09 -1.79 -6.37
CA ALA A 80 -10.43 -2.85 -7.32
C ALA A 80 -11.32 -2.38 -8.50
N GLN A 81 -11.92 -1.19 -8.39
CA GLN A 81 -12.71 -0.58 -9.48
C GLN A 81 -11.85 0.36 -10.33
N GLY A 82 -10.55 0.47 -10.05
CA GLY A 82 -9.62 1.36 -10.74
C GLY A 82 -9.71 2.82 -10.30
N ARG A 83 -10.43 3.12 -9.21
CA ARG A 83 -10.54 4.50 -8.70
C ARG A 83 -9.35 4.82 -7.81
N GLN A 84 -8.72 5.97 -8.04
CA GLN A 84 -7.66 6.48 -7.16
C GLN A 84 -8.21 6.73 -5.75
N ILE A 85 -7.59 6.13 -4.73
CA ILE A 85 -8.01 6.23 -3.33
C ILE A 85 -7.00 6.95 -2.44
N GLY A 86 -5.77 7.12 -2.89
CA GLY A 86 -4.74 7.81 -2.11
C GLY A 86 -3.38 7.79 -2.79
N ARG A 87 -2.40 8.39 -2.10
CA ARG A 87 -1.00 8.45 -2.54
C ARG A 87 -0.09 8.20 -1.35
N LEU A 88 1.01 7.49 -1.59
CA LEU A 88 2.10 7.33 -0.62
C LEU A 88 3.32 8.08 -1.14
N ALA A 89 3.92 8.91 -0.29
CA ALA A 89 5.21 9.52 -0.57
C ALA A 89 6.30 8.44 -0.64
N PRO A 90 7.41 8.67 -1.38
CA PRO A 90 8.61 7.87 -1.16
C PRO A 90 8.99 7.88 0.33
N LEU A 91 9.58 6.80 0.83
CA LEU A 91 9.99 6.70 2.23
C LEU A 91 10.79 7.96 2.63
N GLU A 92 10.25 8.74 3.56
CA GLU A 92 11.00 9.83 4.18
C GLU A 92 11.85 9.21 5.29
N SER A 93 13.17 9.41 5.17
CA SER A 93 14.17 8.89 6.11
C SER A 93 14.19 9.65 7.43
#